data_AF-A0A6I0BS55-F1
#
_entry.id   AF-A0A6I0BS55-F1
#
_cell.length_a   1.000
_cell.length_b   1.000
_cell.length_c   1.000
_cell.angle_alpha   90.00
_cell.angle_beta   90.00
_cell.angle_gamma   90.00
#
_symmetry.space_group_name_H-M   'P 1'
#
loop_
_entity.id
_entity.type
_entity.pdbx_description
1 polymer ?
#
loop_
_entity_poly.entity_id
_entity_poly.type
_entity_poly.pdbx_seq_one_letter_code
_entity_poly.pdbx_strand_id
1 'polypeptide(L)'
;MKLLKKSTIIGALTIGGVLLSSTIYTITPVSAQSQLTQKVSPYLDNWRWQNYFLLHHNADFIEELAVGDLKHGDTFDVTIYTGGKDTGIVKIYQLSGNENDEINLHRYKTMYDSGLKHDYGRFVTPITKVYTPGTYVAVMKLGENYYYGGSFKISK
;
A
#
# COMPACT_ATOMS: atom_id res chain seq x y z
N MET A 1 19.74 -62.96 -12.62
CA MET A 1 18.50 -62.16 -12.75
C MET A 1 18.87 -60.73 -13.15
N LYS A 2 18.07 -60.13 -14.03
CA LYS A 2 18.32 -58.88 -14.78
C LYS A 2 18.30 -57.62 -13.90
N LEU A 3 19.21 -56.68 -14.20
CA LEU A 3 19.30 -55.29 -13.72
C LEU A 3 18.35 -54.38 -14.51
N LEU A 4 17.63 -53.46 -13.86
CA LEU A 4 17.13 -52.18 -14.40
C LEU A 4 16.84 -51.25 -13.20
N LYS A 5 17.69 -50.26 -12.89
CA LYS A 5 17.94 -48.94 -13.52
C LYS A 5 16.87 -47.88 -13.18
N LYS A 6 17.40 -46.81 -12.58
CA LYS A 6 16.77 -45.61 -12.04
C LYS A 6 15.99 -44.84 -13.12
N SER A 7 14.81 -44.33 -12.76
CA SER A 7 14.00 -43.47 -13.62
C SER A 7 14.30 -42.00 -13.33
N THR A 8 14.76 -41.28 -14.36
CA THR A 8 14.79 -39.81 -14.39
C THR A 8 13.68 -39.37 -15.33
N ILE A 9 12.75 -38.55 -14.83
CA ILE A 9 11.68 -37.96 -15.64
C ILE A 9 12.09 -36.51 -15.96
N ILE A 10 12.42 -36.27 -17.23
CA ILE A 10 12.53 -34.95 -17.84
C ILE A 10 11.22 -34.73 -18.58
N GLY A 11 10.32 -33.94 -18.00
CA GLY A 11 9.07 -33.52 -18.66
C GLY A 11 9.22 -32.08 -19.15
N ALA A 12 9.21 -31.90 -20.47
CA ALA A 12 9.18 -30.59 -21.11
C ALA A 12 7.84 -29.88 -20.84
N LEU A 13 7.90 -28.59 -20.51
CA LEU A 13 6.71 -27.75 -20.38
C LEU A 13 6.39 -27.11 -21.74
N THR A 14 5.37 -27.64 -22.41
CA THR A 14 4.80 -27.06 -23.63
C THR A 14 3.93 -25.85 -23.26
N ILE A 15 4.26 -24.68 -23.80
CA ILE A 15 3.45 -23.46 -23.67
C ILE A 15 2.30 -23.55 -24.68
N GLY A 16 1.10 -23.90 -24.21
CA GLY A 16 -0.14 -23.92 -24.99
C GLY A 16 -1.02 -22.73 -24.63
N GLY A 17 -1.38 -21.95 -25.65
CA GLY A 17 -2.12 -20.68 -25.54
C GLY A 17 -3.55 -20.78 -25.02
N VAL A 18 -4.04 -19.61 -24.62
CA VAL A 18 -5.30 -19.33 -23.92
C VAL A 18 -6.52 -19.56 -24.80
N LEU A 19 -7.57 -20.19 -24.26
CA LEU A 19 -8.96 -19.99 -24.68
C LEU A 19 -9.84 -19.75 -23.46
N LEU A 20 -10.56 -18.64 -23.47
CA LEU A 20 -11.51 -18.21 -22.45
C LEU A 20 -12.88 -18.89 -22.66
N SER A 21 -13.54 -19.35 -21.59
CA SER A 21 -14.89 -18.88 -21.20
C SER A 21 -15.55 -19.68 -20.06
N SER A 22 -16.15 -18.89 -19.16
CA SER A 22 -17.37 -19.11 -18.35
C SER A 22 -17.47 -20.22 -17.27
N THR A 23 -17.60 -19.72 -16.02
CA THR A 23 -18.47 -20.16 -14.91
C THR A 23 -18.31 -21.57 -14.31
N ILE A 24 -17.88 -21.62 -13.03
CA ILE A 24 -18.62 -22.15 -11.85
C ILE A 24 -17.68 -22.12 -10.62
N TYR A 25 -18.27 -21.84 -9.45
CA TYR A 25 -17.66 -21.65 -8.12
C TYR A 25 -16.85 -22.84 -7.55
N THR A 26 -16.11 -22.55 -6.47
CA THR A 26 -15.10 -23.34 -5.70
C THR A 26 -13.68 -23.21 -6.30
N ILE A 27 -12.61 -22.83 -5.58
CA ILE A 27 -12.04 -23.38 -4.33
C ILE A 27 -10.96 -22.42 -3.75
N THR A 28 -10.92 -22.25 -2.42
CA THR A 28 -9.77 -22.04 -1.49
C THR A 28 -8.71 -20.91 -1.66
N PRO A 29 -8.11 -20.45 -0.53
CA PRO A 29 -7.46 -19.14 -0.41
C PRO A 29 -5.94 -19.15 -0.68
N VAL A 30 -5.36 -17.94 -0.62
CA VAL A 30 -3.93 -17.60 -0.64
C VAL A 30 -3.32 -17.52 -2.04
N SER A 31 -3.47 -16.35 -2.64
CA SER A 31 -2.39 -15.73 -3.39
C SER A 31 -1.91 -14.57 -2.54
N ALA A 32 -0.71 -14.68 -1.97
CA ALA A 32 0.04 -13.52 -1.52
C ALA A 32 0.24 -12.64 -2.75
N GLN A 33 -0.70 -11.71 -2.95
CA GLN A 33 -0.57 -10.68 -3.97
C GLN A 33 0.62 -9.84 -3.51
N SER A 34 1.80 -10.21 -4.01
CA SER A 34 2.90 -9.28 -4.16
C SER A 34 2.29 -8.06 -4.83
N GLN A 35 1.98 -7.05 -4.01
CA GLN A 35 1.67 -5.71 -4.50
C GLN A 35 2.96 -5.26 -5.17
N LEU A 36 3.10 -5.65 -6.43
CA LEU A 36 3.95 -4.96 -7.37
C LEU A 36 3.69 -3.50 -7.12
N THR A 37 4.73 -2.76 -6.73
CA THR A 37 4.72 -1.32 -6.68
C THR A 37 4.41 -0.86 -8.09
N GLN A 38 3.12 -0.81 -8.39
CA GLN A 38 2.61 -0.59 -9.72
C GLN A 38 2.94 0.86 -9.99
N LYS A 39 3.77 1.10 -11.00
CA LYS A 39 3.96 2.41 -11.60
C LYS A 39 2.65 2.79 -12.30
N VAL A 40 1.63 3.07 -11.50
CA VAL A 40 0.39 3.71 -11.92
C VAL A 40 0.78 5.13 -12.36
N SER A 41 0.13 5.62 -13.42
CA SER A 41 0.31 7.00 -13.95
C SER A 41 0.60 8.01 -12.82
N PRO A 42 1.65 8.84 -12.93
CA PRO A 42 2.34 9.35 -11.75
C PRO A 42 1.60 10.41 -10.90
N TYR A 43 0.38 10.84 -11.24
CA TYR A 43 -0.19 12.04 -10.60
C TYR A 43 -1.68 12.04 -10.30
N LEU A 44 -2.45 11.03 -10.72
CA LEU A 44 -3.90 11.03 -10.47
C LEU A 44 -4.24 10.04 -9.34
N ASP A 45 -4.50 10.61 -8.17
CA ASP A 45 -5.14 9.92 -7.06
C ASP A 45 -6.61 10.34 -6.97
N ASN A 46 -7.46 9.40 -6.56
CA ASN A 46 -8.91 9.59 -6.53
C ASN A 46 -9.43 10.19 -5.22
N TRP A 47 -8.53 10.57 -4.30
CA TRP A 47 -8.92 11.23 -3.05
C TRP A 47 -9.03 12.73 -3.21
N ARG A 48 -9.89 13.34 -2.38
CA ARG A 48 -10.30 14.74 -2.50
C ARG A 48 -9.13 15.73 -2.47
N TRP A 49 -8.16 15.50 -1.60
CA TRP A 49 -7.07 16.44 -1.34
C TRP A 49 -5.77 15.99 -2.02
N GLN A 50 -5.36 16.70 -3.07
CA GLN A 50 -4.13 16.45 -3.85
C GLN A 50 -3.01 17.48 -3.60
N ASN A 51 -3.30 18.49 -2.77
CA ASN A 51 -2.35 19.51 -2.35
C ASN A 51 -2.23 19.52 -0.82
N TYR A 52 -1.00 19.59 -0.31
CA TYR A 52 -0.70 19.52 1.12
C TYR A 52 -1.32 20.68 1.91
N PHE A 53 -1.35 21.90 1.35
CA PHE A 53 -1.99 23.03 2.01
C PHE A 53 -3.49 22.76 2.21
N LEU A 54 -4.17 22.25 1.18
CA LEU A 54 -5.59 21.88 1.30
C LEU A 54 -5.80 20.73 2.28
N LEU A 55 -4.95 19.70 2.25
CA LEU A 55 -4.98 18.60 3.22
C LEU A 55 -4.84 19.12 4.66
N HIS A 56 -3.82 19.95 4.93
CA HIS A 56 -3.48 20.45 6.25
C HIS A 56 -4.60 21.30 6.88
N HIS A 57 -5.36 22.03 6.06
CA HIS A 57 -6.44 22.91 6.54
C HIS A 57 -7.83 22.26 6.54
N ASN A 58 -8.01 21.09 5.90
CA ASN A 58 -9.34 20.48 5.73
C ASN A 58 -9.45 19.04 6.24
N ALA A 59 -8.34 18.31 6.42
CA ALA A 59 -8.34 16.99 7.03
C ALA A 59 -8.05 17.10 8.53
N ASP A 60 -8.59 16.17 9.30
CA ASP A 60 -8.42 16.16 10.74
C ASP A 60 -7.02 15.61 11.09
N PHE A 61 -6.25 16.38 11.86
CA PHE A 61 -4.97 15.90 12.37
C PHE A 61 -5.21 14.86 13.47
N ILE A 62 -4.53 13.72 13.38
CA ILE A 62 -4.53 12.68 14.43
C ILE A 62 -3.09 12.25 14.76
N GLU A 63 -2.81 12.11 16.05
CA GLU A 63 -1.48 11.76 16.56
C GLU A 63 -1.08 10.33 16.18
N GLU A 64 -2.04 9.44 15.98
CA GLU A 64 -1.81 8.04 15.60
C GLU A 64 -1.18 7.90 14.20
N LEU A 65 -1.31 8.92 13.35
CA LEU A 65 -0.63 8.98 12.04
C LEU A 65 0.68 9.77 12.09
N ALA A 66 1.00 10.44 13.20
CA ALA A 66 2.19 11.28 13.35
C ALA A 66 3.42 10.44 13.71
N VAL A 67 3.90 9.67 12.73
CA VAL A 67 4.98 8.68 12.89
C VAL A 67 6.38 9.27 13.12
N GLY A 68 6.56 10.57 12.92
CA GLY A 68 7.87 11.22 12.96
C GLY A 68 8.78 10.80 11.79
N ASP A 69 10.02 11.30 11.80
CA ASP A 69 10.99 11.01 10.73
C ASP A 69 11.43 9.55 10.74
N LEU A 70 11.48 8.93 9.55
CA LEU A 70 11.84 7.53 9.34
C LEU A 70 13.10 7.38 8.48
N LYS A 71 13.73 6.21 8.55
CA LYS A 71 14.91 5.82 7.77
C LYS A 71 14.67 4.55 6.96
N HIS A 72 15.48 4.32 5.95
CA HIS A 72 15.47 3.05 5.23
C HIS A 72 15.82 1.90 6.17
N GLY A 73 14.95 0.89 6.22
CA GLY A 73 15.04 -0.22 7.18
C GLY A 73 14.04 -0.11 8.32
N ASP A 74 13.48 1.07 8.58
CA ASP A 74 12.41 1.23 9.56
C ASP A 74 11.09 0.64 9.03
N THR A 75 10.12 0.54 9.94
CA THR A 75 8.76 0.09 9.61
C THR A 75 7.77 1.19 9.97
N PHE A 76 6.96 1.59 9.00
CA PHE A 76 5.75 2.35 9.27
C PHE A 76 4.71 1.38 9.82
N ASP A 77 4.28 1.58 11.05
CA ASP A 77 3.31 0.73 11.75
C ASP A 77 2.40 1.61 12.60
N VAL A 78 1.15 1.76 12.17
CA VAL A 78 0.14 2.57 12.87
C VAL A 78 -1.09 1.72 13.12
N THR A 79 -1.73 1.94 14.26
CA THR A 79 -3.00 1.30 14.63
C THR A 79 -4.00 2.39 14.97
N ILE A 80 -5.12 2.44 14.25
CA ILE A 80 -6.10 3.53 14.35
C ILE A 80 -7.48 2.93 14.55
N TYR A 81 -8.30 3.56 15.40
CA TYR A 81 -9.69 3.17 15.57
C TYR A 81 -10.49 3.45 14.29
N THR A 82 -11.19 2.44 13.78
CA THR A 82 -11.95 2.50 12.52
C THR A 82 -13.44 2.25 12.70
N GLY A 83 -13.87 1.87 13.91
CA GLY A 83 -15.28 1.58 14.24
C GLY A 83 -15.87 0.37 13.53
N GLY A 84 -15.03 -0.41 12.85
CA GLY A 84 -15.42 -1.60 12.11
C GLY A 84 -14.26 -2.14 11.29
N LYS A 85 -14.34 -3.42 10.94
CA LYS A 85 -13.24 -4.12 10.27
C LYS A 85 -13.13 -3.70 8.81
N ASP A 86 -11.91 -3.53 8.32
CA ASP A 86 -11.58 -3.25 6.91
C ASP A 86 -12.21 -1.94 6.35
N THR A 87 -12.58 -0.99 7.22
CA THR A 87 -13.23 0.28 6.80
C THR A 87 -12.25 1.41 6.51
N GLY A 88 -11.06 1.38 7.10
CA GLY A 88 -10.03 2.39 6.92
C GLY A 88 -9.04 2.04 5.81
N ILE A 89 -8.60 3.03 5.05
CA ILE A 89 -7.51 2.91 4.08
C ILE A 89 -6.48 3.98 4.40
N VAL A 90 -5.19 3.61 4.46
CA VAL A 90 -4.09 4.57 4.63
C VAL A 90 -3.26 4.65 3.36
N LYS A 91 -2.92 5.86 2.94
CA LYS A 91 -1.99 6.12 1.84
C LYS A 91 -0.82 6.96 2.32
N ILE A 92 0.36 6.65 1.83
CA ILE A 92 1.56 7.48 1.98
C ILE A 92 1.75 8.25 0.69
N TYR A 93 1.87 9.57 0.79
CA TYR A 93 2.17 10.47 -0.31
C TYR A 93 3.54 11.10 -0.14
N GLN A 94 4.27 11.24 -1.23
CA GLN A 94 5.46 12.08 -1.28
C GLN A 94 5.03 13.52 -1.53
N LEU A 95 5.55 14.45 -0.72
CA LEU A 95 5.47 15.88 -1.04
C LEU A 95 6.58 16.19 -2.04
N SER A 96 6.20 16.57 -3.25
CA SER A 96 7.14 17.09 -4.24
C SER A 96 6.46 18.14 -5.12
N GLY A 97 7.27 19.00 -5.74
CA GLY A 97 6.76 20.16 -6.48
C GLY A 97 6.78 21.44 -5.64
N ASN A 98 6.31 22.52 -6.24
CA ASN A 98 6.16 23.83 -5.60
C ASN A 98 4.91 23.84 -4.71
N GLU A 99 4.90 24.67 -3.66
CA GLU A 99 3.70 24.90 -2.84
C GLU A 99 2.52 25.45 -3.66
N ASN A 100 2.83 26.18 -4.74
CA ASN A 100 1.86 26.76 -5.67
C ASN A 100 1.34 25.77 -6.72
N ASP A 101 1.88 24.55 -6.78
CA ASP A 101 1.39 23.53 -7.71
C ASP A 101 0.03 23.01 -7.24
N GLU A 102 -0.93 22.88 -8.16
CA GLU A 102 -2.27 22.35 -7.84
C GLU A 102 -2.21 20.92 -7.26
N ILE A 103 -1.21 20.14 -7.66
CA ILE A 103 -0.97 18.77 -7.18
C ILE A 103 0.49 18.67 -6.72
N ASN A 104 0.69 18.59 -5.41
CA ASN A 104 2.01 18.37 -4.79
C ASN A 104 2.06 17.15 -3.86
N LEU A 105 0.98 16.36 -3.82
CA LEU A 105 0.90 15.06 -3.16
C LEU A 105 0.95 13.95 -4.20
N HIS A 106 1.98 13.11 -4.16
CA HIS A 106 2.11 11.98 -5.08
C HIS A 106 2.01 10.66 -4.33
N ARG A 107 0.96 9.89 -4.63
CA ARG A 107 0.71 8.62 -3.95
C ARG A 107 1.89 7.66 -4.16
N TYR A 108 2.49 7.24 -3.06
CA TYR A 108 3.60 6.30 -3.04
C TYR A 108 3.15 4.88 -2.69
N LYS A 109 2.26 4.76 -1.71
CA LYS A 109 1.79 3.47 -1.19
C LYS A 109 0.34 3.57 -0.74
N THR A 110 -0.42 2.51 -0.97
CA THR A 110 -1.74 2.27 -0.36
C THR A 110 -1.63 1.07 0.56
N MET A 111 -2.20 1.18 1.75
CA MET A 111 -2.24 0.16 2.79
C MET A 111 -3.68 -0.08 3.20
N TYR A 112 -3.97 -1.35 3.46
CA TYR A 112 -5.23 -1.83 4.01
C TYR A 112 -4.96 -2.43 5.38
N ASP A 113 -6.03 -2.68 6.13
CA ASP A 113 -5.93 -3.31 7.43
C ASP A 113 -5.25 -4.69 7.33
N SER A 114 -4.31 -4.93 8.24
CA SER A 114 -3.61 -6.21 8.44
C SER A 114 -3.72 -6.71 9.89
N GLY A 115 -4.51 -6.00 10.71
CA GLY A 115 -4.77 -6.30 12.10
C GLY A 115 -5.77 -7.42 12.30
N LEU A 116 -5.90 -7.84 13.57
CA LEU A 116 -6.85 -8.88 14.00
C LEU A 116 -8.03 -8.30 14.80
N LYS A 117 -7.95 -7.01 15.17
CA LYS A 117 -8.97 -6.34 15.97
C LYS A 117 -10.08 -5.86 15.06
N HIS A 118 -11.33 -6.06 15.47
CA HIS A 118 -12.48 -5.67 14.65
C HIS A 118 -12.61 -4.14 14.51
N ASP A 119 -12.43 -3.41 15.60
CA ASP A 119 -12.72 -1.95 15.61
C ASP A 119 -11.49 -1.08 15.30
N TYR A 120 -10.36 -1.70 14.98
CA TYR A 120 -9.10 -1.02 14.72
C TYR A 120 -8.45 -1.56 13.45
N GLY A 121 -8.00 -0.65 12.59
CA GLY A 121 -7.12 -0.99 11.47
C GLY A 121 -5.66 -0.88 11.86
N ARG A 122 -4.86 -1.91 11.55
CA ARG A 122 -3.39 -1.87 11.64
C ARG A 122 -2.79 -1.79 10.24
N PHE A 123 -2.09 -0.69 9.96
CA PHE A 123 -1.51 -0.40 8.67
C PHE A 123 0.02 -0.45 8.76
N VAL A 124 0.61 -1.47 8.12
CA VAL A 124 2.04 -1.75 8.23
C VAL A 124 2.68 -1.77 6.85
N THR A 125 3.82 -1.08 6.70
CA THR A 125 4.68 -1.22 5.53
C THR A 125 6.15 -1.00 5.90
N PRO A 126 7.09 -1.79 5.36
CA PRO A 126 8.50 -1.49 5.51
C PRO A 126 8.88 -0.24 4.71
N ILE A 127 9.76 0.60 5.28
CA ILE A 127 10.38 1.73 4.60
C ILE A 127 11.63 1.22 3.88
N THR A 128 11.44 0.77 2.65
CA THR A 128 12.52 0.21 1.83
C THR A 128 13.30 1.29 1.08
N LYS A 129 14.43 0.91 0.47
CA LYS A 129 15.23 1.78 -0.41
C LYS A 129 14.48 2.31 -1.64
N VAL A 130 13.28 1.80 -1.92
CA VAL A 130 12.42 2.34 -2.99
C VAL A 130 11.98 3.75 -2.63
N TYR A 131 11.67 4.04 -1.36
CA TYR A 131 11.29 5.38 -0.91
C TYR A 131 12.46 6.35 -1.14
N THR A 132 12.28 7.31 -2.05
CA THR A 132 13.31 8.31 -2.30
C THR A 132 13.44 9.23 -1.08
N PRO A 133 14.65 9.59 -0.62
CA PRO A 133 14.78 10.51 0.50
C PRO A 133 14.04 11.83 0.24
N GLY A 134 13.25 12.28 1.19
CA GLY A 134 12.35 13.42 0.98
C GLY A 134 11.30 13.57 2.08
N THR A 135 10.33 14.45 1.84
CA THR A 135 9.20 14.69 2.75
C THR A 135 7.98 13.90 2.29
N TYR A 136 7.27 13.32 3.24
CA TYR A 136 6.12 12.45 3.05
C TYR A 136 4.99 12.85 4.00
N VAL A 137 3.79 12.36 3.73
CA VAL A 137 2.62 12.48 4.61
C VAL A 137 1.80 11.19 4.57
N ALA A 138 1.30 10.77 5.72
CA ALA A 138 0.35 9.66 5.83
C ALA A 138 -1.07 10.22 5.96
N VAL A 139 -1.98 9.70 5.15
CA VAL A 139 -3.39 10.12 5.09
C VAL A 139 -4.27 8.89 5.19
N MET A 140 -5.26 8.93 6.08
CA MET A 140 -6.29 7.91 6.20
C MET A 140 -7.61 8.43 5.61
N LYS A 141 -8.31 7.58 4.86
CA LYS A 141 -9.73 7.75 4.53
C LYS A 141 -10.55 6.74 5.34
N LEU A 142 -11.57 7.23 6.02
CA LEU A 142 -12.54 6.40 6.76
C LEU A 142 -13.95 6.89 6.43
N GLY A 143 -14.72 6.10 5.70
CA GLY A 143 -15.95 6.59 5.08
C GLY A 143 -15.63 7.79 4.17
N GLU A 144 -16.32 8.91 4.34
CA GLU A 144 -16.08 10.15 3.58
C GLU A 144 -15.12 11.14 4.28
N ASN A 145 -14.62 10.79 5.47
CA ASN A 145 -13.73 11.63 6.26
C ASN A 145 -12.26 11.33 5.95
N TYR A 146 -11.42 12.34 6.13
CA TYR A 146 -9.98 12.28 5.92
C TYR A 146 -9.24 12.69 7.18
N TYR A 147 -8.22 11.92 7.54
CA TYR A 147 -7.35 12.17 8.67
C TYR A 147 -5.89 12.16 8.20
N TYR A 148 -5.01 12.91 8.86
CA TYR A 148 -3.58 12.95 8.50
C TYR A 148 -2.69 13.13 9.73
N GLY A 149 -1.42 12.73 9.60
CA GLY A 149 -0.45 12.72 10.70
C GLY A 149 0.58 13.86 10.67
N GLY A 150 0.37 14.89 9.85
CA GLY A 150 1.44 15.84 9.53
C GLY A 150 2.50 15.25 8.60
N SER A 151 3.40 16.13 8.13
CA SER A 151 4.51 15.70 7.27
C SER A 151 5.68 15.14 8.09
N PHE A 152 6.39 14.18 7.50
CA PHE A 152 7.59 13.56 8.06
C PHE A 152 8.63 13.33 6.98
N LYS A 153 9.89 13.11 7.35
CA LYS A 153 10.97 12.84 6.41
C LYS A 153 11.27 11.35 6.33
N ILE A 154 11.64 10.89 5.14
CA ILE A 154 12.31 9.60 4.95
C ILE A 154 13.75 9.88 4.52
N SER A 155 14.70 9.24 5.19
CA SER A 155 16.13 9.32 4.86
C SER A 155 16.73 7.93 4.62
N LYS A 156 17.96 7.90 4.10
CA LYS A 156 18.69 6.65 3.82
C LYS A 156 19.15 5.94 5.07
#